data_AF-A0A1F5ZDD2-F1
#
_entry.id   AF-A0A1F5ZDD2-F1
#
_cell.length_a   1.000
_cell.length_b   1.000
_cell.length_c   1.000
_cell.angle_alpha   90.00
_cell.angle_beta   90.00
_cell.angle_gamma   90.00
#
_symmetry.space_group_name_H-M   'P 1'
#
loop_
_entity.id
_entity.type
_entity.pdbx_description
1 polymer ?
#
loop_
_entity_poly.entity_id
_entity_poly.type
_entity_poly.pdbx_seq_one_letter_code
_entity_poly.pdbx_strand_id
1 'polypeptide(L)'
;MRELFEETGWRGEIISLFCIRTNPDRPQEDRQNVALEFLVRPVKKTGMPDAESSKVEWIAFTDLLPFDRFAFDHGDSIKRYLQYRQNPFPLPILV
;
A
#
# COMPACT_ATOMS: atom_id res chain seq x y z
N MET A 1 5.49 -5.93 7.89
CA MET A 1 6.69 -6.70 7.45
C MET A 1 6.40 -8.17 7.22
N ARG A 2 5.60 -8.82 8.08
CA ARG A 2 5.11 -10.17 7.84
C ARG A 2 4.33 -10.29 6.53
N GLU A 3 3.26 -9.48 6.37
CA GLU A 3 2.43 -9.46 5.13
C GLU A 3 3.27 -9.33 3.85
N LEU A 4 4.20 -8.36 3.80
CA LEU A 4 5.08 -8.20 2.64
C LEU A 4 5.81 -9.52 2.29
N PHE A 5 6.30 -10.25 3.29
CA PHE A 5 7.03 -11.49 3.02
C PHE A 5 6.11 -12.64 2.64
N GLU A 6 4.98 -12.81 3.33
CA GLU A 6 4.01 -13.89 3.07
C GLU A 6 3.34 -13.73 1.70
N GLU A 7 2.86 -12.53 1.37
CA GLU A 7 2.15 -12.27 0.12
C GLU A 7 3.08 -12.13 -1.10
N THR A 8 4.33 -11.68 -0.92
CA THR A 8 5.20 -11.34 -2.07
C THR A 8 6.53 -12.10 -2.13
N GLY A 9 6.94 -12.71 -1.02
CA GLY A 9 8.27 -13.31 -0.85
C GLY A 9 9.41 -12.29 -0.69
N TRP A 10 9.12 -10.99 -0.61
CA TRP A 10 10.12 -9.95 -0.45
C TRP A 10 10.43 -9.65 1.02
N ARG A 11 11.72 -9.49 1.30
CA ARG A 11 12.19 -8.77 2.48
C ARG A 11 12.35 -7.29 2.11
N GLY A 12 11.98 -6.42 3.04
CA GLY A 12 12.10 -4.98 2.88
C GLY A 12 12.42 -4.28 4.19
N GLU A 13 12.55 -2.97 4.12
CA GLU A 13 12.80 -2.08 5.26
C GLU A 13 11.74 -0.98 5.26
N ILE A 14 11.11 -0.74 6.42
CA ILE A 14 10.17 0.37 6.58
C ILE A 14 10.95 1.67 6.45
N ILE A 15 10.53 2.52 5.51
CA ILE A 15 11.06 3.87 5.34
C ILE A 15 10.34 4.82 6.29
N SER A 16 9.01 4.77 6.30
CA SER A 16 8.18 5.65 7.13
C SER A 16 6.74 5.11 7.26
N LEU A 17 6.04 5.56 8.29
CA LEU A 17 4.57 5.52 8.31
C LEU A 17 4.05 6.59 7.33
N PHE A 18 3.30 6.17 6.32
CA PHE A 18 2.82 7.03 5.25
C PHE A 18 1.49 7.68 5.61
N CYS A 19 0.49 6.86 5.94
CA CYS A 19 -0.87 7.30 6.15
C CYS A 19 -1.52 6.51 7.28
N ILE A 20 -2.30 7.18 8.10
CA ILE A 20 -3.22 6.57 9.07
C ILE A 20 -4.63 6.90 8.59
N ARG A 21 -5.40 5.88 8.23
CA ARG A 21 -6.79 6.01 7.80
C ARG A 21 -7.71 5.64 8.95
N THR A 22 -8.46 6.61 9.43
CA THR A 22 -9.30 6.54 10.62
C THR A 22 -10.76 6.86 10.33
N ASN A 23 -11.07 7.38 9.14
CA ASN A 23 -12.43 7.71 8.72
C ASN A 23 -13.38 6.50 8.96
N PRO A 24 -14.44 6.66 9.78
CA PRO A 24 -15.39 5.59 10.02
C PRO A 24 -16.27 5.28 8.80
N ASP A 25 -16.42 6.24 7.87
CA ASP A 25 -17.27 6.11 6.68
C ASP A 25 -16.48 5.48 5.50
N ARG A 26 -15.78 4.36 5.74
CA ARG A 26 -15.10 3.63 4.67
C ARG A 26 -16.12 2.84 3.83
N PRO A 27 -16.10 2.97 2.50
CA PRO A 27 -17.05 2.26 1.65
C PRO A 27 -16.95 0.75 1.87
N GLN A 28 -18.11 0.08 1.91
CA GLN A 28 -18.23 -1.39 1.87
C GLN A 28 -17.70 -2.14 3.11
N GLU A 29 -17.54 -1.46 4.25
CA GLU A 29 -17.14 -2.09 5.52
C GLU A 29 -18.32 -2.12 6.51
N ASP A 30 -18.50 -3.23 7.23
CA ASP A 30 -19.51 -3.38 8.30
C ASP A 30 -18.95 -3.02 9.69
N ARG A 31 -17.66 -2.67 9.75
CA ARG A 31 -16.90 -2.39 10.97
C ARG A 31 -16.04 -1.14 10.80
N GLN A 32 -15.68 -0.55 11.93
CA GLN A 32 -14.67 0.51 11.96
C GLN A 32 -13.27 -0.11 11.85
N ASN A 33 -12.65 0.02 10.68
CA ASN A 33 -11.27 -0.41 10.43
C ASN A 33 -10.33 0.78 10.38
N VAL A 34 -9.22 0.73 11.14
CA VAL A 34 -8.12 1.68 11.06
C VAL A 34 -6.99 1.06 10.23
N ALA A 35 -6.57 1.74 9.16
CA ALA A 35 -5.46 1.27 8.32
C ALA A 35 -4.18 2.08 8.59
N LEU A 36 -3.07 1.37 8.76
CA LEU A 36 -1.73 1.94 8.90
C LEU A 36 -0.92 1.58 7.65
N GLU A 37 -0.66 2.56 6.81
CA GLU A 37 0.04 2.38 5.54
C GLU A 37 1.51 2.77 5.71
N PHE A 38 2.43 1.94 5.23
CA PHE A 38 3.86 2.17 5.35
C PHE A 38 4.51 2.29 3.97
N LEU A 39 5.48 3.21 3.84
CA LEU A 39 6.43 3.17 2.74
C LEU A 39 7.50 2.14 3.06
N VAL A 40 7.72 1.20 2.14
CA VAL A 40 8.70 0.12 2.33
C VAL A 40 9.65 0.07 1.15
N ARG A 41 10.95 0.00 1.44
CA ARG A 41 11.98 -0.28 0.44
C ARG A 41 12.14 -1.79 0.32
N PRO A 42 11.85 -2.42 -0.84
CA PRO A 42 12.22 -3.81 -1.07
C PRO A 42 13.75 -3.94 -1.06
N VAL A 43 14.28 -4.99 -0.42
CA VAL A 43 15.73 -5.24 -0.32
C VAL A 43 16.12 -6.48 -1.12
N LYS A 44 15.41 -7.60 -0.90
CA LYS A 44 15.69 -8.86 -1.60
C LYS A 44 14.46 -9.76 -1.64
N LYS A 45 14.26 -10.48 -2.75
CA LYS A 45 13.28 -11.54 -2.85
C LYS A 45 13.90 -12.85 -2.38
N THR A 46 13.35 -13.44 -1.31
CA THR A 46 13.90 -14.68 -0.73
C THR A 46 12.84 -15.75 -0.46
N GLY A 47 11.56 -15.44 -0.69
CA GLY A 47 10.45 -16.37 -0.52
C GLY A 47 9.61 -16.51 -1.78
N MET A 48 8.67 -17.45 -1.73
CA MET A 48 7.54 -17.52 -2.65
C MET A 48 6.29 -16.98 -1.93
N PRO A 49 5.41 -16.25 -2.63
CA PRO A 49 4.07 -15.95 -2.14
C PRO A 49 3.36 -17.20 -1.65
N ASP A 50 2.54 -17.06 -0.61
CA ASP A 50 1.59 -18.10 -0.23
C ASP A 50 0.44 -18.24 -1.25
N ALA A 51 -0.52 -19.11 -0.93
CA ALA A 51 -1.65 -19.40 -1.81
C ALA A 51 -2.68 -18.26 -1.89
N GLU A 52 -2.57 -17.19 -1.08
CA GLU A 52 -3.51 -16.07 -1.10
C GLU A 52 -3.28 -15.17 -2.33
N SER A 53 -2.07 -15.18 -2.88
CA SER A 53 -1.70 -14.41 -4.06
C SER A 53 -1.47 -15.29 -5.28
N SER A 54 -2.34 -15.17 -6.30
CA SER A 54 -2.17 -15.85 -7.59
C SER A 54 -1.09 -15.22 -8.48
N LYS A 55 -0.78 -13.94 -8.27
CA LYS A 55 0.19 -13.19 -9.07
C LYS A 55 0.76 -12.02 -8.28
N VAL A 56 2.06 -11.78 -8.40
CA VAL A 56 2.76 -10.63 -7.79
C VAL A 56 3.70 -10.02 -8.82
N GLU A 57 3.51 -8.74 -9.12
CA GLU A 57 4.23 -8.03 -10.18
C GLU A 57 4.60 -6.61 -9.78
N TRP A 58 5.70 -6.13 -10.35
CA TRP A 58 6.02 -4.71 -10.36
C TRP A 58 5.32 -4.05 -11.54
N ILE A 59 4.38 -3.15 -11.26
CA ILE A 59 3.67 -2.37 -12.28
C ILE A 59 4.34 -1.00 -12.41
N ALA A 60 4.68 -0.61 -13.64
CA ALA A 60 5.22 0.72 -13.90
C ALA A 60 4.19 1.80 -13.57
N PHE A 61 4.63 2.97 -13.09
CA PHE A 61 3.71 4.05 -12.74
C PHE A 61 2.88 4.57 -13.93
N THR A 62 3.38 4.41 -15.16
CA THR A 62 2.67 4.75 -16.40
C THR A 62 1.56 3.77 -16.73
N ASP A 63 1.60 2.58 -16.14
CA ASP A 63 0.77 1.43 -16.50
C ASP A 63 -0.19 1.07 -15.35
N LEU A 64 -0.37 1.98 -14.39
CA LEU A 64 -1.31 1.81 -13.30
C LEU A 64 -2.74 1.75 -13.82
N LEU A 65 -3.56 0.94 -13.16
CA LEU A 65 -5.01 0.98 -13.37
C LEU A 65 -5.54 2.38 -13.05
N PRO A 66 -6.70 2.76 -13.62
CA PRO A 66 -7.50 3.86 -13.08
C PRO A 66 -7.68 3.70 -11.55
N PHE A 67 -7.52 4.80 -10.80
CA PHE A 67 -7.49 4.73 -9.33
C PHE A 67 -8.77 4.18 -8.70
N ASP A 68 -9.91 4.34 -9.36
CA ASP A 68 -11.22 3.83 -8.96
C ASP A 68 -11.39 2.31 -9.20
N ARG A 69 -10.41 1.64 -9.82
CA ARG A 69 -10.42 0.19 -10.06
C ARG A 69 -9.55 -0.61 -9.09
N PHE A 70 -8.82 0.05 -8.19
CA PHE A 70 -8.13 -0.66 -7.11
C PHE A 70 -9.13 -1.09 -6.04
N ALA A 71 -8.83 -2.19 -5.35
CA ALA A 71 -9.65 -2.65 -4.22
C ALA A 71 -9.59 -1.66 -3.06
N PHE A 72 -10.67 -1.61 -2.27
CA PHE A 72 -10.83 -0.73 -1.11
C PHE A 72 -10.53 0.74 -1.48
N ASP A 73 -9.72 1.42 -0.67
CA ASP A 73 -9.26 2.78 -0.87
C ASP A 73 -7.78 2.85 -1.30
N HIS A 74 -7.21 1.75 -1.81
CA HIS A 74 -5.81 1.69 -2.21
C HIS A 74 -5.48 2.64 -3.37
N GLY A 75 -6.44 2.92 -4.26
CA GLY A 75 -6.27 3.89 -5.33
C GLY A 75 -5.94 5.29 -4.81
N ASP A 76 -6.58 5.71 -3.72
CA ASP A 76 -6.29 6.99 -3.06
C ASP A 76 -4.89 6.99 -2.44
N SER A 77 -4.46 5.87 -1.86
CA SER A 77 -3.12 5.73 -1.27
C SER A 77 -2.04 5.87 -2.33
N ILE A 78 -2.23 5.20 -3.48
CA ILE A 78 -1.31 5.28 -4.63
C ILE A 78 -1.27 6.71 -5.16
N LYS A 79 -2.43 7.35 -5.35
CA LYS A 79 -2.52 8.75 -5.80
C LYS A 79 -1.76 9.70 -4.88
N ARG A 80 -1.95 9.59 -3.56
CA ARG A 80 -1.22 10.38 -2.55
C ARG A 80 0.28 10.13 -2.59
N TYR A 81 0.70 8.87 -2.77
CA TYR A 81 2.12 8.53 -2.88
C TYR A 81 2.77 9.16 -4.13
N LEU A 82 2.07 9.17 -5.27
CA LEU A 82 2.55 9.85 -6.47
C LEU A 82 2.70 11.36 -6.27
N GLN A 83 1.75 11.99 -5.56
CA GLN A 83 1.85 13.41 -5.19
C GLN A 83 3.04 13.66 -4.25
N TYR A 84 3.23 12.84 -3.22
CA TYR A 84 4.37 12.90 -2.31
C TYR A 84 5.72 12.80 -3.05
N ARG A 85 5.81 11.93 -4.06
CA ARG A 85 7.02 11.80 -4.88
C ARG A 85 7.35 13.04 -5.70
N GLN A 86 6.34 13.79 -6.14
CA GLN A 86 6.52 15.02 -6.92
C GLN A 86 6.81 16.21 -6.01
N ASN A 87 6.11 16.31 -4.88
CA ASN A 87 6.27 17.37 -3.89
C ASN A 87 6.14 16.77 -2.48
N PRO A 88 7.26 16.43 -1.81
CA PRO A 88 7.23 15.83 -0.49
C PRO A 88 6.52 16.72 0.54
N PHE A 89 5.76 16.08 1.43
CA PHE A 89 5.03 16.73 2.53
C PHE A 89 5.21 15.93 3.83
N PRO A 90 4.92 16.52 5.01
CA PRO A 90 5.11 15.83 6.29
C PRO A 90 4.30 14.53 6.39
N LEU A 91 4.90 13.52 6.99
CA LEU A 91 4.29 12.21 7.25
C LEU A 91 4.20 11.95 8.76
N PRO A 92 3.20 11.19 9.25
CA PRO A 92 2.14 10.54 8.47
C PRO A 92 1.01 11.49 8.07
N ILE A 93 0.30 11.16 6.99
CA ILE A 93 -0.99 11.77 6.64
C ILE A 93 -2.06 11.18 7.57
N LEU A 94 -2.90 12.02 8.16
CA LEU A 94 -4.10 11.57 8.88
C LEU A 94 -5.32 11.79 7.98
N VAL A 95 -6.10 10.73 7.77
CA VAL A 95 -7.31 10.72 6.91
C VAL A 95 -8.49 10.14 7.66
#